data_AF-A0A3M9MTZ0-F1
#
_entry.id   AF-A0A3M9MTZ0-F1
#
_cell.length_a   1.000
_cell.length_b   1.000
_cell.length_c   1.000
_cell.angle_alpha   90.00
_cell.angle_beta   90.00
_cell.angle_gamma   90.00
#
_symmetry.space_group_name_H-M   'P 1'
#
loop_
_entity.id
_entity.type
_entity.pdbx_description
1 polymer ?
#
loop_
_entity_poly.entity_id
_entity_poly.type
_entity_poly.pdbx_seq_one_letter_code
_entity_poly.pdbx_strand_id
1 'polypeptide(L)'
;MRFKSFVFSVFLCFLGLVFTDGIAQVGKTEAQVVQSFMRYLASQTGRHNRVDQKIVPWKVSEVYVNDSLWAKVNLSDDSRIAARQGLYGAGPQLKMDYRLTRQDFLQIKGQIRKQEKTEWTSADFPENIMVLEQLGLAPATYYAYSYPLVLLSKKLVLVKKYYHADKVFNRWSCLEVYRITKTGKYQLENCYQRTQGYTPAG
;
A
#
# COMPACT_ATOMS: atom_id res chain seq x y z
N MET A 1 28.47 -22.43 53.62
CA MET A 1 27.74 -22.79 52.39
C MET A 1 26.72 -21.70 52.05
N ARG A 2 27.16 -20.66 51.35
CA ARG A 2 26.33 -19.62 50.71
C ARG A 2 27.03 -19.39 49.38
N PHE A 3 26.43 -19.71 48.23
CA PHE A 3 26.84 -19.23 46.89
C PHE A 3 26.10 -20.01 45.78
N LYS A 4 24.75 -20.04 45.75
CA LYS A 4 24.05 -20.59 44.57
C LYS A 4 22.78 -19.86 44.11
N SER A 5 22.17 -18.94 44.89
CA SER A 5 20.87 -18.36 44.52
C SER A 5 20.89 -16.97 43.86
N PHE A 6 22.05 -16.32 43.69
CA PHE A 6 22.08 -14.93 43.17
C PHE A 6 22.25 -14.81 41.66
N VAL A 7 22.65 -15.88 40.96
CA VAL A 7 22.95 -15.82 39.51
C VAL A 7 21.67 -15.96 38.66
N PHE A 8 20.62 -16.59 39.17
CA PHE A 8 19.39 -16.83 38.40
C PHE A 8 18.49 -15.60 38.25
N SER A 9 18.60 -14.61 39.16
CA SER A 9 17.76 -13.39 39.09
C SER A 9 18.33 -12.35 38.12
N VAL A 10 19.65 -12.32 37.91
CA VAL A 10 20.29 -11.36 37.00
C VAL A 10 20.06 -11.73 35.53
N PHE A 11 19.94 -13.03 35.20
CA PHE A 11 19.73 -13.48 33.83
C PHE A 11 18.33 -13.15 33.28
N LEU A 12 17.31 -13.08 34.16
CA LEU A 12 15.93 -12.76 33.77
C LEU A 12 15.67 -11.26 33.56
N CYS A 13 16.46 -10.38 34.17
CA CYS A 13 16.38 -8.93 33.91
C CYS A 13 17.06 -8.50 32.60
N PHE A 14 18.07 -9.24 32.12
CA PHE A 14 18.73 -8.93 30.85
C PHE A 14 17.96 -9.41 29.62
N LEU A 15 17.06 -10.40 29.75
CA LEU A 15 16.18 -10.79 28.64
C LEU A 15 15.01 -9.82 28.41
N GLY A 16 14.63 -9.02 29.41
CA GLY A 16 13.51 -8.07 29.30
C GLY A 16 13.84 -6.77 28.55
N LEU A 17 15.12 -6.42 28.44
CA LEU A 17 15.57 -5.12 27.87
C LEU A 17 15.96 -5.19 26.37
N VAL A 18 15.99 -6.37 25.75
CA VAL A 18 16.46 -6.51 24.35
C VAL A 18 15.30 -6.48 23.33
N PHE A 19 14.04 -6.50 23.77
CA PHE A 19 12.89 -6.65 22.85
C PHE A 19 12.07 -5.37 22.60
N THR A 20 12.37 -4.24 23.24
CA THR A 20 11.57 -3.02 23.08
C THR A 20 12.06 -2.09 21.97
N ASP A 21 13.37 -2.06 21.68
CA ASP A 21 13.93 -1.10 20.72
C ASP A 21 13.71 -1.49 19.26
N GLY A 22 13.66 -2.80 18.97
CA GLY A 22 13.47 -3.31 17.61
C GLY A 22 12.12 -2.91 16.99
N ILE A 23 11.05 -2.86 17.80
CA ILE A 23 9.71 -2.51 17.30
C ILE A 23 9.60 -0.99 17.08
N ALA A 24 10.18 -0.19 17.98
CA ALA A 24 10.16 1.27 17.87
C ALA A 24 10.99 1.78 16.69
N GLN A 25 12.12 1.14 16.40
CA GLN A 25 12.98 1.51 15.27
C GLN A 25 12.32 1.17 13.93
N VAL A 26 11.67 0.00 13.82
CA VAL A 26 10.91 -0.39 12.62
C VAL A 26 9.78 0.61 12.33
N GLY A 27 9.04 1.03 13.37
CA GLY A 27 7.98 2.04 13.22
C GLY A 27 8.51 3.39 12.71
N LYS A 28 9.67 3.84 13.20
CA LYS A 28 10.33 5.07 12.73
C LYS A 28 10.79 4.95 11.26
N THR A 29 11.33 3.81 10.86
CA THR A 29 11.74 3.57 9.47
C THR A 29 10.55 3.49 8.52
N GLU A 30 9.45 2.85 8.94
CA GLU A 30 8.22 2.77 8.14
C GLU A 30 7.65 4.17 7.85
N ALA A 31 7.51 5.00 8.89
CA ALA A 31 7.01 6.37 8.75
C ALA A 31 7.89 7.23 7.81
N GLN A 32 9.21 7.09 7.89
CA GLN A 32 10.15 7.77 6.99
C GLN A 32 9.97 7.32 5.52
N VAL A 33 9.76 6.02 5.28
CA VAL A 33 9.49 5.49 3.94
C VAL A 33 8.16 6.01 3.43
N VAL A 34 7.11 6.03 4.25
CA VAL A 34 5.80 6.59 3.86
C VAL A 34 5.94 8.04 3.42
N GLN A 35 6.54 8.89 4.27
CA GLN A 35 6.71 10.31 3.96
C GLN A 35 7.54 10.52 2.69
N SER A 36 8.63 9.76 2.54
CA SER A 36 9.47 9.80 1.35
C SER A 36 8.73 9.35 0.08
N PHE A 37 7.88 8.33 0.19
CA PHE A 37 7.11 7.79 -0.92
C PHE A 37 5.98 8.74 -1.35
N MET A 38 5.29 9.36 -0.38
CA MET A 38 4.28 10.38 -0.65
C MET A 38 4.85 11.55 -1.47
N ARG A 39 6.04 12.05 -1.11
CA ARG A 39 6.76 13.06 -1.90
C ARG A 39 7.12 12.57 -3.30
N TYR A 40 7.53 11.30 -3.43
CA TYR A 40 7.81 10.70 -4.73
C TYR A 40 6.57 10.64 -5.63
N LEU A 41 5.40 10.30 -5.08
CA LEU A 41 4.13 10.30 -5.84
C LEU A 41 3.75 11.71 -6.28
N ALA A 42 3.91 12.70 -5.39
CA ALA A 42 3.64 14.09 -5.70
C ALA A 42 4.59 14.67 -6.76
N SER A 43 5.84 14.19 -6.80
CA SER A 43 6.82 14.62 -7.81
C SER A 43 6.64 13.96 -9.19
N GLN A 44 5.72 12.99 -9.35
CA GLN A 44 5.46 12.39 -10.66
C GLN A 44 4.76 13.41 -11.56
N THR A 45 5.57 14.15 -12.32
CA THR A 45 5.12 15.20 -13.25
C THR A 45 4.22 14.62 -14.35
N GLY A 46 3.05 15.23 -14.52
CA GLY A 46 2.12 14.99 -15.62
C GLY A 46 1.23 16.23 -15.79
N ARG A 47 1.00 16.65 -17.04
CA ARG A 47 0.17 17.82 -17.36
C ARG A 47 -1.23 17.64 -16.77
N HIS A 48 -1.50 18.32 -15.65
CA HIS A 48 -2.79 18.38 -14.96
C HIS A 48 -3.30 17.09 -14.31
N ASN A 49 -2.46 16.32 -13.61
CA ASN A 49 -2.98 15.35 -12.66
C ASN A 49 -3.63 16.10 -11.49
N ARG A 50 -4.93 16.34 -11.57
CA ARG A 50 -5.70 16.84 -10.43
C ARG A 50 -5.76 15.71 -9.40
N VAL A 51 -5.45 16.00 -8.16
CA VAL A 51 -5.51 15.02 -7.07
C VAL A 51 -6.56 15.44 -6.05
N ASP A 52 -7.21 14.44 -5.46
CA ASP A 52 -8.07 14.65 -4.29
C ASP A 52 -7.21 15.13 -3.12
N GLN A 53 -7.71 16.08 -2.32
CA GLN A 53 -7.06 16.54 -1.08
C GLN A 53 -6.95 15.40 -0.06
N LYS A 54 -7.94 14.51 -0.06
CA LYS A 54 -8.05 13.40 0.89
C LYS A 54 -7.42 12.15 0.31
N ILE A 55 -6.55 11.53 1.10
CA ILE A 55 -5.93 10.25 0.76
C ILE A 55 -6.95 9.14 1.05
N VAL A 56 -7.09 8.22 0.10
CA VAL A 56 -8.10 7.16 0.21
C VAL A 56 -7.65 6.08 1.20
N PRO A 57 -8.47 5.68 2.19
CA PRO A 57 -8.14 4.56 3.05
C PRO A 57 -8.27 3.23 2.29
N TRP A 58 -7.50 2.24 2.69
CA TRP A 58 -7.58 0.89 2.15
C TRP A 58 -8.77 0.10 2.69
N LYS A 59 -9.28 -0.82 1.87
CA LYS A 59 -10.11 -1.93 2.33
C LYS A 59 -9.30 -3.23 2.30
N VAL A 60 -9.44 -4.06 3.32
CA VAL A 60 -8.71 -5.34 3.43
C VAL A 60 -8.91 -6.23 2.19
N SER A 61 -10.12 -6.23 1.63
CA SER A 61 -10.47 -7.02 0.44
C SER A 61 -9.74 -6.60 -0.85
N GLU A 62 -9.04 -5.47 -0.84
CA GLU A 62 -8.29 -4.96 -2.01
C GLU A 62 -6.89 -5.57 -2.13
N VAL A 63 -6.36 -6.08 -1.03
CA VAL A 63 -5.00 -6.62 -0.91
C VAL A 63 -4.98 -8.08 -0.47
N TYR A 64 -6.07 -8.57 0.11
CA TYR A 64 -6.13 -9.92 0.65
C TYR A 64 -7.44 -10.60 0.27
N VAL A 65 -7.31 -11.79 -0.31
CA VAL A 65 -8.39 -12.74 -0.53
C VAL A 65 -8.21 -13.85 0.51
N ASN A 66 -9.28 -14.19 1.23
CA ASN A 66 -9.25 -15.19 2.30
C ASN A 66 -8.65 -16.53 1.80
N ASP A 67 -7.86 -17.19 2.65
CA ASP A 67 -7.21 -18.48 2.37
C ASP A 67 -8.20 -19.57 1.88
N SER A 68 -9.47 -19.54 2.32
CA SER A 68 -10.49 -20.48 1.85
C SER A 68 -10.94 -20.25 0.41
N LEU A 69 -10.90 -19.00 -0.05
CA LEU A 69 -11.09 -18.65 -1.46
C LEU A 69 -9.81 -18.96 -2.24
N TRP A 70 -8.63 -18.71 -1.65
CA TRP A 70 -7.33 -19.04 -2.25
C TRP A 70 -7.19 -20.51 -2.63
N ALA A 71 -7.63 -21.42 -1.75
CA ALA A 71 -7.60 -22.85 -2.02
C ALA A 71 -8.47 -23.27 -3.22
N LYS A 72 -9.40 -22.42 -3.65
CA LYS A 72 -10.30 -22.66 -4.79
C LYS A 72 -9.83 -21.95 -6.06
N VAL A 73 -8.89 -21.00 -5.96
CA VAL A 73 -8.35 -20.30 -7.13
C VAL A 73 -7.30 -21.17 -7.79
N ASN A 74 -7.67 -21.90 -8.84
CA ASN A 74 -6.73 -22.59 -9.69
C ASN A 74 -6.19 -21.61 -10.75
N LEU A 75 -4.96 -21.12 -10.55
CA LEU A 75 -4.36 -20.10 -11.42
C LEU A 75 -3.53 -20.76 -12.52
N SER A 76 -4.16 -21.05 -13.65
CA SER A 76 -3.44 -21.22 -14.92
C SER A 76 -2.75 -19.92 -15.33
N ASP A 77 -1.80 -19.98 -16.27
CA ASP A 77 -1.10 -18.76 -16.74
C ASP A 77 -2.05 -17.73 -17.37
N ASP A 78 -3.09 -18.17 -18.09
CA ASP A 78 -4.13 -17.28 -18.61
C ASP A 78 -4.95 -16.63 -17.49
N SER A 79 -5.27 -17.38 -16.43
CA SER A 79 -5.93 -16.83 -15.24
C SER A 79 -5.06 -15.80 -14.52
N ARG A 80 -3.73 -15.91 -14.58
CA ARG A 80 -2.80 -14.91 -14.03
C ARG A 80 -2.80 -13.63 -14.85
N ILE A 81 -2.79 -13.72 -16.17
CA ILE A 81 -2.90 -12.56 -17.07
C ILE A 81 -4.25 -11.85 -16.85
N ALA A 82 -5.35 -12.60 -16.80
CA ALA A 82 -6.67 -12.08 -16.49
C ALA A 82 -6.76 -11.44 -15.09
N ALA A 83 -6.10 -12.03 -14.08
CA ALA A 83 -6.03 -11.46 -12.74
C ALA A 83 -5.25 -10.14 -12.71
N ARG A 84 -4.17 -10.01 -13.50
CA ARG A 84 -3.41 -8.75 -13.66
C ARG A 84 -4.25 -7.64 -14.30
N GLN A 85 -5.20 -8.00 -15.15
CA GLN A 85 -6.22 -7.10 -15.71
C GLN A 85 -7.39 -6.83 -14.75
N GLY A 86 -7.40 -7.44 -13.55
CA GLY A 86 -8.35 -7.13 -12.48
C GLY A 86 -9.50 -8.09 -12.29
N LEU A 87 -9.54 -9.17 -13.05
CA LEU A 87 -10.70 -10.07 -13.06
C LEU A 87 -10.82 -10.92 -11.79
N TYR A 88 -9.72 -11.15 -11.05
CA TYR A 88 -9.68 -12.02 -9.86
C TYR A 88 -9.20 -11.33 -8.57
N GLY A 89 -9.02 -9.99 -8.60
CA GLY A 89 -8.51 -9.21 -7.47
C GLY A 89 -6.99 -9.35 -7.25
N ALA A 90 -6.39 -8.38 -6.55
CA ALA A 90 -4.94 -8.28 -6.43
C ALA A 90 -4.32 -9.26 -5.41
N GLY A 91 -5.07 -9.69 -4.39
CA GLY A 91 -4.54 -10.53 -3.29
C GLY A 91 -3.84 -11.82 -3.73
N PRO A 92 -4.47 -12.65 -4.59
CA PRO A 92 -3.85 -13.77 -5.29
C PRO A 92 -2.46 -13.52 -5.88
N GLN A 93 -2.34 -12.44 -6.64
CA GLN A 93 -1.12 -12.15 -7.38
C GLN A 93 -0.04 -11.60 -6.47
N LEU A 94 -0.38 -10.83 -5.43
CA LEU A 94 0.58 -10.37 -4.45
C LEU A 94 1.30 -11.53 -3.76
N LYS A 95 0.54 -12.58 -3.38
CA LYS A 95 1.11 -13.79 -2.78
C LYS A 95 2.13 -14.48 -3.70
N MET A 96 1.83 -14.60 -4.99
CA MET A 96 2.70 -15.30 -5.94
C MET A 96 3.85 -14.43 -6.46
N ASP A 97 3.53 -13.25 -6.99
CA ASP A 97 4.48 -12.37 -7.67
C ASP A 97 5.53 -11.80 -6.69
N TYR A 98 5.19 -11.67 -5.40
CA TYR A 98 6.10 -11.14 -4.36
C TYR A 98 6.39 -12.11 -3.21
N ARG A 99 5.93 -13.36 -3.31
CA ARG A 99 6.10 -14.40 -2.28
C ARG A 99 5.66 -13.90 -0.90
N LEU A 100 4.52 -13.19 -0.84
CA LEU A 100 3.99 -12.69 0.43
C LEU A 100 3.50 -13.87 1.28
N THR A 101 3.92 -13.85 2.54
CA THR A 101 3.57 -14.85 3.54
C THR A 101 2.31 -14.45 4.29
N ARG A 102 1.76 -15.36 5.09
CA ARG A 102 0.65 -15.06 6.00
C ARG A 102 0.99 -13.92 6.97
N GLN A 103 2.24 -13.84 7.45
CA GLN A 103 2.69 -12.75 8.32
C GLN A 103 2.68 -11.41 7.59
N ASP A 104 3.11 -11.36 6.33
CA ASP A 104 3.06 -10.14 5.52
C ASP A 104 1.61 -9.64 5.38
N PHE A 105 0.64 -10.53 5.14
CA PHE A 105 -0.78 -10.16 5.07
C PHE A 105 -1.36 -9.72 6.42
N LEU A 106 -0.92 -10.31 7.54
CA LEU A 106 -1.29 -9.84 8.87
C LEU A 106 -0.74 -8.45 9.16
N GLN A 107 0.50 -8.17 8.75
CA GLN A 107 1.11 -6.84 8.83
C GLN A 107 0.31 -5.83 7.99
N ILE A 108 0.00 -6.16 6.73
CA ILE A 108 -0.85 -5.33 5.86
C ILE A 108 -2.18 -5.01 6.55
N LYS A 109 -2.87 -6.04 7.05
CA LYS A 109 -4.15 -5.87 7.75
C LYS A 109 -4.01 -4.99 9.00
N GLY A 110 -2.90 -5.11 9.71
CA GLY A 110 -2.56 -4.27 10.85
C GLY A 110 -2.35 -2.80 10.45
N GLN A 111 -1.62 -2.53 9.36
CA GLN A 111 -1.41 -1.19 8.82
C GLN A 111 -2.75 -0.57 8.38
N ILE A 112 -3.57 -1.30 7.62
CA ILE A 112 -4.89 -0.83 7.17
C ILE A 112 -5.77 -0.39 8.34
N ARG A 113 -5.80 -1.19 9.43
CA ARG A 113 -6.59 -0.87 10.62
C ARG A 113 -6.16 0.40 11.35
N LYS A 114 -4.91 0.82 11.16
CA LYS A 114 -4.33 2.01 11.79
C LYS A 114 -4.38 3.24 10.88
N GLN A 115 -4.96 3.14 9.70
CA GLN A 115 -5.05 4.29 8.79
C GLN A 115 -6.06 5.29 9.31
N GLU A 116 -5.54 6.42 9.80
CA GLU A 116 -6.32 7.60 10.09
C GLU A 116 -6.64 8.36 8.80
N LYS A 117 -7.68 9.20 8.84
CA LYS A 117 -7.97 10.11 7.72
C LYS A 117 -6.76 11.02 7.53
N THR A 118 -6.11 10.90 6.38
CA THR A 118 -4.91 11.67 6.05
C THR A 118 -5.22 12.58 4.86
N GLU A 119 -4.74 13.81 4.93
CA GLU A 119 -4.82 14.77 3.84
C GLU A 119 -3.43 15.07 3.31
N TRP A 120 -3.36 15.43 2.03
CA TRP A 120 -2.15 15.97 1.45
C TRP A 120 -1.82 17.33 2.06
N THR A 121 -0.54 17.57 2.35
CA THR A 121 -0.08 18.85 2.89
C THR A 121 0.62 19.69 1.84
N SER A 122 0.77 20.99 2.09
CA SER A 122 1.55 21.89 1.22
C SER A 122 3.02 21.47 1.08
N ALA A 123 3.56 20.75 2.06
CA ALA A 123 4.92 20.21 2.01
C ALA A 123 5.05 18.99 1.08
N ASP A 124 3.95 18.28 0.81
CA ASP A 124 3.93 17.15 -0.10
C ASP A 124 3.84 17.62 -1.56
N PHE A 125 3.26 18.80 -1.83
CA PHE A 125 3.05 19.37 -3.16
C PHE A 125 3.66 20.77 -3.29
N PRO A 126 5.00 20.89 -3.28
CA PRO A 126 5.67 22.18 -3.45
C PRO A 126 5.53 22.74 -4.87
N GLU A 127 5.27 21.88 -5.86
CA GLU A 127 5.07 22.25 -7.27
C GLU A 127 3.61 21.97 -7.69
N ASN A 128 3.02 22.94 -8.40
CA ASN A 128 1.60 23.09 -8.76
C ASN A 128 0.85 21.82 -9.22
N ILE A 129 0.45 20.98 -8.27
CA ILE A 129 -0.65 20.05 -8.43
C ILE A 129 -1.93 20.76 -8.01
N MET A 130 -2.92 20.79 -8.89
CA MET A 130 -4.21 21.41 -8.60
C MET A 130 -5.07 20.47 -7.75
N VAL A 131 -5.32 20.86 -6.50
CA VAL A 131 -6.23 20.15 -5.60
C VAL A 131 -7.67 20.44 -6.02
N LEU A 132 -8.48 19.39 -6.18
CA LEU A 132 -9.85 19.51 -6.70
C LEU A 132 -10.76 20.40 -5.84
N GLU A 133 -10.69 20.25 -4.51
CA GLU A 133 -11.53 20.97 -3.56
C GLU A 133 -11.28 22.48 -3.60
N GLN A 134 -10.01 22.90 -3.72
CA GLN A 134 -9.64 24.31 -3.84
C GLN A 134 -10.18 24.98 -5.11
N LEU A 135 -10.42 24.20 -6.17
CA LEU A 135 -10.96 24.73 -7.41
C LEU A 135 -12.49 24.76 -7.44
N GLY A 136 -13.19 24.23 -6.42
CA GLY A 136 -14.65 24.17 -6.40
C GLY A 136 -15.24 23.39 -7.58
N LEU A 137 -14.47 22.51 -8.21
CA LEU A 137 -14.87 21.82 -9.43
C LEU A 137 -15.59 20.51 -9.11
N ALA A 138 -16.69 20.26 -9.84
CA ALA A 138 -17.31 18.93 -9.95
C ALA A 138 -16.28 17.89 -10.47
N PRO A 139 -16.52 16.57 -10.32
CA PRO A 139 -15.50 15.53 -10.55
C PRO A 139 -14.98 15.47 -12.01
N ALA A 140 -14.02 16.32 -12.35
CA ALA A 140 -13.29 16.26 -13.61
C ALA A 140 -12.42 14.99 -13.66
N THR A 141 -11.78 14.71 -14.80
CA THR A 141 -10.78 13.64 -14.89
C THR A 141 -9.68 13.82 -13.83
N TYR A 142 -9.60 12.96 -12.81
CA TYR A 142 -8.63 13.06 -11.71
C TYR A 142 -8.03 11.72 -11.28
N TYR A 143 -6.90 11.79 -10.56
CA TYR A 143 -6.25 10.64 -9.93
C TYR A 143 -6.21 10.81 -8.41
N ALA A 144 -6.62 9.80 -7.64
CA ALA A 144 -6.45 9.77 -6.19
C ALA A 144 -5.56 8.58 -5.79
N TYR A 145 -4.73 8.75 -4.77
CA TYR A 145 -3.90 7.68 -4.23
C TYR A 145 -4.41 7.27 -2.85
N SER A 146 -4.28 5.99 -2.53
CA SER A 146 -4.50 5.51 -1.17
C SER A 146 -3.30 5.77 -0.27
N TYR A 147 -3.50 5.61 1.03
CA TYR A 147 -2.38 5.67 1.96
C TYR A 147 -1.37 4.54 1.67
N PRO A 148 -0.05 4.77 1.67
CA PRO A 148 0.91 3.71 1.33
C PRO A 148 0.91 2.57 2.36
N LEU A 149 0.99 1.33 1.88
CA LEU A 149 1.28 0.16 2.72
C LEU A 149 2.74 -0.24 2.49
N VAL A 150 3.52 -0.32 3.56
CA VAL A 150 4.98 -0.52 3.47
C VAL A 150 5.36 -1.89 4.01
N LEU A 151 6.06 -2.67 3.18
CA LEU A 151 6.60 -3.98 3.55
C LEU A 151 8.13 -3.93 3.47
N LEU A 152 8.76 -3.46 4.56
CA LEU A 152 10.22 -3.29 4.63
C LEU A 152 10.97 -4.61 4.38
N SER A 153 10.46 -5.73 4.90
CA SER A 153 11.02 -7.09 4.72
C SER A 153 11.09 -7.50 3.25
N LYS A 154 10.20 -6.98 2.41
CA LYS A 154 10.11 -7.24 0.96
C LYS A 154 10.70 -6.11 0.12
N LYS A 155 11.07 -4.99 0.74
CA LYS A 155 11.42 -3.72 0.08
C LYS A 155 10.31 -3.26 -0.88
N LEU A 156 9.04 -3.38 -0.46
CA LEU A 156 7.89 -3.03 -1.28
C LEU A 156 7.07 -1.91 -0.63
N VAL A 157 6.49 -1.08 -1.48
CA VAL A 157 5.42 -0.14 -1.14
C VAL A 157 4.24 -0.43 -2.05
N LEU A 158 3.06 -0.56 -1.47
CA LEU A 158 1.82 -0.79 -2.19
C LEU A 158 0.97 0.47 -2.08
N VAL A 159 0.44 0.93 -3.20
CA VAL A 159 -0.50 2.05 -3.25
C VAL A 159 -1.61 1.72 -4.24
N LYS A 160 -2.81 2.22 -3.99
CA LYS A 160 -3.91 2.14 -4.93
C LYS A 160 -4.08 3.50 -5.59
N LYS A 161 -3.99 3.51 -6.91
CA LYS A 161 -4.34 4.65 -7.75
C LYS A 161 -5.78 4.49 -8.21
N TYR A 162 -6.57 5.53 -8.05
CA TYR A 162 -7.95 5.62 -8.50
C TYR A 162 -8.02 6.67 -9.60
N TYR A 163 -8.69 6.34 -10.68
CA TYR A 163 -9.04 7.26 -11.73
C TYR A 163 -10.54 7.38 -11.84
N HIS A 164 -10.97 8.62 -12.01
CA HIS A 164 -12.36 8.95 -12.16
C HIS A 164 -12.54 9.89 -13.35
N ALA A 165 -13.43 9.54 -14.28
CA ALA A 165 -13.84 10.40 -15.38
C ALA A 165 -15.36 10.44 -15.47
N ASP A 166 -15.97 11.53 -14.98
CA ASP A 166 -17.42 11.73 -15.01
C ASP A 166 -18.02 11.65 -16.41
N LYS A 167 -17.34 12.24 -17.40
CA LYS A 167 -17.85 12.33 -18.78
C LYS A 167 -17.92 10.99 -19.51
N VAL A 168 -17.20 9.97 -19.04
CA VAL A 168 -17.04 8.69 -19.75
C VAL A 168 -17.61 7.51 -18.93
N PHE A 169 -18.20 7.79 -17.75
CA PHE A 169 -18.60 6.76 -16.76
C PHE A 169 -17.52 5.70 -16.49
N ASN A 170 -16.26 6.04 -16.77
CA ASN A 170 -15.15 5.10 -16.70
C ASN A 170 -14.42 5.33 -15.38
N ARG A 171 -14.52 4.33 -14.51
CA ARG A 171 -13.78 4.29 -13.25
C ARG A 171 -12.81 3.13 -13.35
N TRP A 172 -11.54 3.41 -13.16
CA TRP A 172 -10.56 2.35 -12.98
C TRP A 172 -9.74 2.62 -11.75
N SER A 173 -9.30 1.54 -11.13
CA SER A 173 -8.34 1.61 -10.04
C SER A 173 -7.23 0.64 -10.31
N CYS A 174 -6.01 0.96 -9.93
CA CYS A 174 -4.89 0.04 -10.00
C CYS A 174 -4.23 -0.09 -8.63
N LEU A 175 -3.96 -1.32 -8.20
CA LEU A 175 -2.99 -1.56 -7.14
C LEU A 175 -1.60 -1.53 -7.78
N GLU A 176 -0.85 -0.49 -7.48
CA GLU A 176 0.54 -0.32 -7.90
C GLU A 176 1.46 -0.87 -6.82
N VAL A 177 2.44 -1.67 -7.24
CA VAL A 177 3.50 -2.19 -6.38
C VAL A 177 4.82 -1.58 -6.78
N TYR A 178 5.43 -0.88 -5.85
CA TYR A 178 6.72 -0.22 -6.02
C TYR A 178 7.80 -0.96 -5.24
N ARG A 179 8.97 -1.14 -5.86
CA ARG A 179 10.18 -1.59 -5.17
C ARG A 179 10.97 -0.40 -4.64
N ILE A 180 11.38 -0.50 -3.39
CA ILE A 180 12.33 0.42 -2.76
C ILE A 180 13.72 0.06 -3.27
N THR A 181 14.23 0.84 -4.22
CA THR A 181 15.57 0.61 -4.80
C THR A 181 16.64 1.28 -3.93
N LYS A 182 16.33 2.44 -3.36
CA LYS A 182 17.07 3.14 -2.31
C LYS A 182 16.16 4.18 -1.64
N THR A 183 16.62 4.77 -0.55
CA THR A 183 15.88 5.85 0.14
C THR A 183 15.49 6.94 -0.85
N GLY A 184 14.19 7.26 -0.93
CA GLY A 184 13.66 8.26 -1.85
C GLY A 184 13.53 7.83 -3.32
N LYS A 185 13.90 6.59 -3.70
CA LYS A 185 13.73 6.10 -5.07
C LYS A 185 12.92 4.81 -5.11
N TYR A 186 11.88 4.86 -5.93
CA TYR A 186 10.88 3.82 -6.06
C TYR A 186 10.74 3.45 -7.53
N GLN A 187 10.67 2.15 -7.81
CA GLN A 187 10.46 1.63 -9.16
C GLN A 187 9.12 0.93 -9.20
N LEU A 188 8.25 1.30 -10.15
CA LEU A 188 7.00 0.58 -10.38
C LEU A 188 7.33 -0.81 -10.94
N GLU A 189 6.94 -1.85 -10.22
CA GLU A 189 7.15 -3.25 -10.62
C GLU A 189 5.93 -3.83 -11.31
N ASN A 190 4.73 -3.51 -10.80
CA ASN A 190 3.49 -4.04 -11.33
C ASN A 190 2.31 -3.12 -11.03
N CYS A 191 1.28 -3.21 -11.86
CA CYS A 191 0.01 -2.51 -11.72
C CYS A 191 -1.14 -3.49 -11.97
N TYR A 192 -1.86 -3.86 -10.90
CA TYR A 192 -3.06 -4.68 -10.97
C TYR A 192 -4.27 -3.79 -11.19
N GLN A 193 -4.64 -3.58 -12.45
CA GLN A 193 -5.78 -2.75 -12.83
C GLN A 193 -7.09 -3.43 -12.45
N ARG A 194 -8.13 -2.67 -12.13
CA ARG A 194 -9.53 -3.08 -12.00
C ARG A 194 -10.38 -1.98 -12.63
N THR A 195 -11.03 -2.30 -13.73
CA THR A 195 -11.98 -1.42 -14.41
C THR A 195 -13.40 -1.70 -13.91
N GLN A 196 -14.14 -0.66 -13.57
CA GLN A 196 -15.59 -0.69 -13.39
C GLN A 196 -16.19 0.11 -14.54
N GLY A 197 -16.74 -0.59 -15.54
CA GLY A 197 -17.39 0.07 -16.69
C GLY A 197 -17.40 -0.68 -18.02
N TYR A 198 -16.86 -1.90 -18.13
CA TYR A 198 -17.01 -2.67 -19.37
C TYR A 198 -18.26 -3.55 -19.30
N THR A 199 -19.38 -3.06 -19.83
CA THR A 199 -20.46 -3.94 -20.28
C THR A 199 -20.02 -4.44 -21.65
N PRO A 200 -19.74 -5.74 -21.85
CA PRO A 200 -19.55 -6.26 -23.19
C PRO A 200 -20.85 -6.00 -23.96
N ALA A 201 -20.77 -5.38 -25.12
CA ALA A 201 -21.88 -5.39 -26.05
C ALA A 201 -22.15 -6.85 -26.42
N GLY A 202 -23.31 -7.36 -26.00
CA GLY A 202 -23.89 -8.60 -26.54
C GLY A 202 -24.53 -8.33 -27.89
#